data_AF-A0A374BL42-F1
#
_entry.id   AF-A0A374BL42-F1
#
_cell.length_a   1.000
_cell.length_b   1.000
_cell.length_c   1.000
_cell.angle_alpha   90.00
_cell.angle_beta   90.00
_cell.angle_gamma   90.00
#
_symmetry.space_group_name_H-M   'P 1'
#
loop_
_entity.id
_entity.type
_entity.pdbx_description
1 polymer ?
#
loop_
_entity_poly.entity_id
_entity_poly.type
_entity_poly.pdbx_seq_one_letter_code
_entity_poly.pdbx_strand_id
1 'polypeptide(L)'
;DKLEEYTAVLGNRANLDSIAGTSNGVLPPNVETTLTLNADGTYLLIQTFKEKQNEQERLNGTFQVLDGNILMLVHPSSGEHTFYKVKDANHIILIDSFGNEPQIEERKDYILRKER
;
A
#
# COMPACT_ATOMS: atom_id res chain seq x y z
N ASP A 1 -12.15 -2.82 -29.10
CA ASP A 1 -11.82 -1.42 -29.38
C ASP A 1 -10.67 -1.06 -28.43
N LYS A 2 -9.47 -0.77 -28.95
CA LYS A 2 -8.30 -0.50 -28.09
C LYS A 2 -8.51 0.77 -27.25
N LEU A 3 -9.37 1.68 -27.70
CA LEU A 3 -9.61 2.94 -26.99
C LEU A 3 -10.43 2.72 -25.71
N GLU A 4 -11.38 1.77 -25.71
CA GLU A 4 -12.17 1.40 -24.52
C GLU A 4 -11.34 0.68 -23.45
N GLU A 5 -10.34 -0.13 -23.84
CA GLU A 5 -9.37 -0.70 -22.90
C GLU A 5 -8.51 0.40 -22.24
N TYR A 6 -8.15 1.46 -22.96
CA TYR A 6 -7.41 2.60 -22.41
C TYR A 6 -8.27 3.51 -21.52
N THR A 7 -9.55 3.73 -21.84
CA THR A 7 -10.47 4.52 -21.00
C THR A 7 -10.97 3.75 -19.78
N ALA A 8 -11.15 2.42 -19.86
CA ALA A 8 -11.44 1.59 -18.68
C ALA A 8 -10.27 1.60 -17.67
N VAL A 9 -9.03 1.63 -18.17
CA VAL A 9 -7.81 1.75 -17.34
C VAL A 9 -7.69 3.12 -16.64
N LEU A 10 -8.34 4.17 -17.14
CA LEU A 10 -8.36 5.49 -16.51
C LEU A 10 -9.63 5.77 -15.68
N GLY A 11 -10.75 5.11 -15.99
CA GLY A 11 -12.06 5.36 -15.37
C GLY A 11 -12.33 4.64 -14.05
N ASN A 12 -11.57 3.58 -13.72
CA ASN A 12 -11.72 2.81 -12.48
C ASN A 12 -10.50 2.86 -11.54
N ARG A 13 -9.45 3.60 -11.92
CA ARG A 13 -8.36 3.90 -11.00
C ARG A 13 -8.85 4.91 -9.98
N ALA A 14 -8.73 4.62 -8.69
CA ALA A 14 -8.64 5.70 -7.71
C ALA A 14 -7.65 6.73 -8.29
N ASN A 15 -8.08 7.99 -8.44
CA ASN A 15 -7.19 9.05 -8.93
C ASN A 15 -5.90 8.94 -8.11
N LEU A 16 -4.73 8.80 -8.75
CA LEU A 16 -3.47 8.65 -8.02
C LEU A 16 -3.28 9.82 -7.04
N ASP A 17 -3.82 11.00 -7.38
CA ASP A 17 -3.87 12.16 -6.50
C ASP A 17 -4.69 11.94 -5.22
N SER A 18 -5.76 11.12 -5.27
CA SER A 18 -6.61 10.86 -4.09
C SER A 18 -5.98 9.85 -3.13
N ILE A 19 -5.18 8.91 -3.66
CA ILE A 19 -4.47 7.91 -2.85
C ILE A 19 -3.10 8.40 -2.40
N ALA A 20 -2.51 9.38 -3.08
CA ALA A 20 -1.24 9.98 -2.72
C ALA A 20 -1.24 10.49 -1.26
N GLY A 21 -0.06 10.46 -0.67
CA GLY A 21 0.18 10.88 0.72
C GLY A 21 0.90 9.82 1.53
N THR A 22 1.21 10.18 2.77
CA THR A 22 1.94 9.35 3.73
C THR A 22 0.98 8.74 4.73
N SER A 23 1.10 7.44 4.95
CA SER A 23 0.34 6.67 5.93
C SER A 23 1.27 5.96 6.91
N ASN A 24 0.91 5.96 8.19
CA ASN A 24 1.68 5.32 9.25
C ASN A 24 0.86 4.28 10.01
N GLY A 25 1.53 3.27 10.55
CA GLY A 25 0.94 2.29 11.45
C GLY A 25 2.00 1.35 12.01
N VAL A 26 1.58 0.46 12.91
CA VAL A 26 2.43 -0.61 13.43
C VAL A 26 1.83 -1.92 12.97
N LEU A 27 2.50 -2.58 12.02
CA LEU A 27 2.04 -3.83 11.42
C LEU A 27 2.59 -5.04 12.21
N PRO A 28 1.88 -6.17 12.26
CA PRO A 28 2.39 -7.38 12.89
C PRO A 28 3.73 -7.85 12.26
N PRO A 29 4.64 -8.44 13.05
CA PRO A 29 4.51 -8.67 14.49
C PRO A 29 4.76 -7.44 15.39
N ASN A 30 5.51 -6.41 14.96
CA ASN A 30 5.72 -5.14 15.69
C ASN A 30 6.58 -4.18 14.85
N VAL A 31 6.19 -3.93 13.61
CA VAL A 31 6.97 -3.18 12.62
C VAL A 31 6.34 -1.81 12.43
N GLU A 32 7.02 -0.76 12.90
CA GLU A 32 6.61 0.61 12.59
C GLU A 32 6.78 0.84 11.10
N THR A 33 5.69 1.14 10.41
CA THR A 33 5.62 1.22 8.97
C THR A 33 5.13 2.59 8.54
N THR A 34 5.93 3.27 7.72
CA THR A 34 5.57 4.50 7.02
C THR A 34 5.54 4.20 5.52
N LEU A 35 4.38 4.40 4.89
CA LEU A 35 4.18 4.23 3.46
C LEU A 35 3.78 5.56 2.84
N THR A 36 4.61 6.08 1.95
CA THR A 36 4.30 7.24 1.12
C THR A 36 4.00 6.79 -0.30
N LEU A 37 2.82 7.15 -0.81
CA LEU A 37 2.41 6.95 -2.20
C LEU A 37 2.47 8.29 -2.93
N ASN A 38 3.11 8.29 -4.10
CA ASN A 38 3.21 9.47 -4.95
C ASN A 38 2.24 9.37 -6.14
N ALA A 39 1.77 10.53 -6.61
CA ALA A 39 0.85 10.60 -7.74
C ALA A 39 1.46 10.12 -9.07
N ASP A 40 2.78 10.01 -9.14
CA ASP A 40 3.53 9.49 -10.29
C ASP A 40 3.62 7.95 -10.34
N GLY A 41 3.00 7.24 -9.38
CA GLY A 41 3.03 5.78 -9.31
C GLY A 41 4.25 5.21 -8.59
N THR A 42 5.07 6.05 -7.95
CA THR A 42 6.17 5.60 -7.09
C THR A 42 5.75 5.55 -5.61
N TYR A 43 6.47 4.75 -4.82
CA TYR A 43 6.28 4.70 -3.38
C TYR A 43 7.62 4.74 -2.63
N LEU A 44 7.54 5.19 -1.38
CA LEU A 44 8.57 5.06 -0.36
C LEU A 44 7.98 4.27 0.81
N LEU A 45 8.60 3.13 1.15
CA LEU A 45 8.26 2.31 2.30
C LEU A 45 9.43 2.34 3.29
N ILE A 46 9.16 2.76 4.52
CA ILE A 46 10.11 2.74 5.63
C ILE A 46 9.55 1.82 6.69
N GLN A 47 10.36 0.86 7.13
CA GLN A 47 10.00 -0.10 8.17
C GLN A 47 11.06 -0.13 9.26
N THR A 48 10.65 0.07 10.51
CA THR A 48 11.53 -0.03 11.67
C THR A 48 11.19 -1.29 12.46
N PHE A 49 12.14 -2.20 12.55
CA PHE A 49 12.02 -3.48 13.23
C PHE A 49 12.54 -3.36 14.67
N LYS A 50 11.64 -3.17 15.64
CA LYS A 50 12.02 -3.00 17.05
C LYS A 50 12.77 -4.20 17.62
N GLU A 51 12.43 -5.41 17.18
CA GLU A 51 13.02 -6.66 17.68
C GLU A 51 14.45 -6.89 17.17
N LYS A 52 14.86 -6.22 16.11
CA LYS A 52 16.20 -6.34 15.49
C LYS A 52 17.04 -5.09 15.76
N GLN A 53 17.19 -4.69 17.02
CA GLN A 53 17.98 -3.51 17.40
C GLN A 53 17.53 -2.19 16.72
N ASN A 54 16.24 -2.02 16.43
CA ASN A 54 15.70 -0.90 15.67
C ASN A 54 16.32 -0.75 14.26
N GLU A 55 16.63 -1.86 13.60
CA GLU A 55 16.97 -1.88 12.19
C GLU A 55 15.87 -1.18 11.38
N GLN A 56 16.30 -0.25 10.52
CA GLN A 56 15.41 0.49 9.64
C GLN A 56 15.69 0.10 8.19
N GLU A 57 14.67 -0.41 7.52
CA GLU A 57 14.70 -0.67 6.09
C GLU A 57 13.99 0.46 5.33
N ARG A 58 14.55 0.82 4.17
CA ARG A 58 13.99 1.82 3.28
C ARG A 58 13.93 1.29 1.86
N LEU A 59 12.74 1.24 1.29
CA LEU A 59 12.47 0.76 -0.05
C LEU A 59 11.82 1.87 -0.88
N ASN A 60 12.33 2.09 -2.09
CA ASN A 60 11.71 2.97 -3.09
C ASN A 60 11.40 2.12 -4.31
N GLY A 61 10.14 2.14 -4.76
CA GLY A 61 9.71 1.32 -5.88
C GLY A 61 8.52 1.92 -6.61
N THR A 62 7.90 1.11 -7.46
CA THR A 62 6.67 1.46 -8.19
C THR A 62 5.52 0.64 -7.69
N PHE A 63 4.32 1.21 -7.70
CA PHE A 63 3.09 0.48 -7.37
C PHE A 63 2.09 0.54 -8.52
N GLN A 64 1.20 -0.45 -8.54
CA GLN A 64 0.07 -0.51 -9.46
C GLN A 64 -1.23 -0.49 -8.67
N VAL A 65 -2.27 0.12 -9.25
CA VAL A 65 -3.63 0.07 -8.71
C VAL A 65 -4.42 -0.94 -9.53
N LEU A 66 -4.89 -1.99 -8.85
CA LEU A 66 -5.74 -3.05 -9.38
C LEU A 66 -7.22 -2.78 -9.05
N ASP A 67 -8.11 -3.60 -9.61
CA ASP A 67 -9.54 -3.55 -9.30
C ASP A 67 -9.81 -3.68 -7.80
N GLY A 68 -10.87 -3.01 -7.33
CA GLY A 68 -11.25 -3.03 -5.92
C GLY A 68 -10.35 -2.19 -5.00
N ASN A 69 -9.63 -1.20 -5.57
CA ASN A 69 -8.72 -0.31 -4.87
C ASN A 69 -7.55 -1.04 -4.17
N ILE A 70 -7.05 -2.09 -4.81
CA ILE A 70 -5.90 -2.84 -4.33
C ILE A 70 -4.63 -2.22 -4.90
N LEU A 71 -3.69 -1.89 -4.03
CA LEU A 71 -2.35 -1.45 -4.37
C LEU A 71 -1.43 -2.66 -4.38
N MET A 72 -0.68 -2.83 -5.46
CA MET A 72 0.38 -3.83 -5.58
C MET A 72 1.72 -3.10 -5.65
N LEU A 73 2.47 -3.12 -4.55
CA LEU A 73 3.83 -2.57 -4.47
C LEU A 73 4.82 -3.61 -5.01
N VAL A 74 5.69 -3.20 -5.92
CA VAL A 74 6.73 -4.08 -6.48
C VAL A 74 8.05 -3.79 -5.77
N HIS A 75 8.59 -4.80 -5.08
CA HIS A 75 9.89 -4.71 -4.45
C HIS A 75 10.98 -4.54 -5.53
N PRO A 76 11.82 -3.48 -5.48
CA PRO A 76 12.72 -3.14 -6.58
C PRO A 76 13.78 -4.21 -6.86
N SER A 77 14.28 -4.89 -5.82
CA SER A 77 15.33 -5.91 -5.96
C SER A 77 14.80 -7.33 -6.24
N SER A 78 13.82 -7.82 -5.46
CA SER A 78 13.31 -9.19 -5.60
C SER A 78 12.19 -9.34 -6.64
N GLY A 79 11.51 -8.25 -7.00
CA GLY A 79 10.29 -8.31 -7.80
C GLY A 79 9.09 -8.89 -7.04
N GLU A 80 9.22 -9.15 -5.74
CA GLU A 80 8.11 -9.60 -4.90
C GLU A 80 7.06 -8.52 -4.74
N HIS A 81 5.84 -8.93 -4.44
CA HIS A 81 4.69 -8.05 -4.36
C HIS A 81 4.14 -7.98 -2.94
N THR A 82 3.93 -6.76 -2.45
CA THR A 82 3.19 -6.49 -1.22
C THR A 82 1.88 -5.82 -1.58
N PHE A 83 0.79 -6.29 -0.98
CA PHE A 83 -0.56 -5.85 -1.32
C PHE A 83 -1.19 -5.03 -0.20
N TYR A 84 -1.80 -3.91 -0.58
CA TYR A 84 -2.61 -3.10 0.31
C TYR A 84 -3.97 -2.84 -0.31
N LYS A 85 -4.98 -2.51 0.49
CA LYS A 85 -6.29 -2.07 0.01
C LYS A 85 -6.63 -0.72 0.58
N VAL A 86 -7.02 0.22 -0.27
CA VAL A 86 -7.53 1.52 0.16
C VAL A 86 -8.96 1.34 0.66
N LYS A 87 -9.20 1.65 1.94
CA LYS A 87 -10.51 1.50 2.59
C LYS A 87 -11.36 2.76 2.46
N ASP A 88 -10.74 3.89 2.70
CA ASP A 88 -11.32 5.22 2.58
C ASP A 88 -10.20 6.24 2.40
N ALA A 89 -10.53 7.53 2.43
CA ALA A 89 -9.57 8.61 2.19
C ALA A 89 -8.36 8.60 3.14
N ASN A 90 -8.49 8.02 4.34
CA ASN A 90 -7.48 8.08 5.39
C ASN A 90 -6.92 6.72 5.80
N HIS A 91 -7.48 5.61 5.32
CA HIS A 91 -7.11 4.28 5.80
C HIS A 91 -6.72 3.35 4.65
N ILE A 92 -5.57 2.71 4.81
CA ILE A 92 -5.06 1.67 3.93
C ILE A 92 -4.79 0.43 4.79
N ILE A 93 -5.19 -0.75 4.32
CA ILE A 93 -4.99 -2.01 5.06
C ILE A 93 -4.03 -2.94 4.32
N LEU A 94 -3.11 -3.56 5.04
CA LEU A 94 -2.27 -4.66 4.52
C LEU A 94 -3.16 -5.90 4.28
N ILE A 95 -3.08 -6.48 3.09
CA ILE A 95 -3.86 -7.67 2.70
C ILE A 95 -2.92 -8.80 2.26
N ASP A 96 -3.45 -10.03 2.22
CA ASP A 96 -2.68 -11.17 1.71
C ASP A 96 -2.52 -11.13 0.18
N SER A 97 -1.71 -12.04 -0.36
CA SER A 97 -1.45 -12.14 -1.82
C SER A 97 -2.67 -12.56 -2.64
N PHE A 98 -3.73 -13.06 -2.01
CA PHE A 98 -4.99 -13.42 -2.66
C PHE A 98 -6.00 -12.27 -2.61
N GLY A 99 -5.66 -11.14 -1.99
CA GLY A 99 -6.53 -9.99 -1.84
C GLY A 99 -7.49 -10.08 -0.65
N ASN A 100 -7.32 -11.05 0.25
CA ASN A 100 -8.15 -11.18 1.43
C ASN A 100 -7.72 -10.18 2.51
N GLU A 101 -8.71 -9.55 3.13
CA GLU A 101 -8.48 -8.73 4.30
C GLU A 101 -8.26 -9.61 5.54
N PRO A 102 -7.48 -9.14 6.53
CA PRO A 102 -7.40 -9.77 7.83
C PRO A 102 -8.79 -9.95 8.47
N GLN A 103 -8.88 -10.96 9.35
CA GLN A 103 -10.09 -11.22 10.13
C GLN A 103 -10.48 -9.99 10.94
N ILE A 104 -11.79 -9.82 11.18
CA ILE A 104 -12.35 -8.60 11.80
C ILE A 104 -11.68 -8.27 13.14
N GLU A 105 -11.35 -9.29 13.93
CA GLU A 105 -10.75 -9.13 15.27
C GLU A 105 -9.33 -8.54 15.24
N GLU A 106 -8.55 -8.89 14.22
CA GLU A 106 -7.16 -8.49 14.06
C GLU A 106 -6.99 -7.31 13.09
N ARG A 107 -8.02 -7.00 12.31
CA ARG A 107 -7.99 -6.01 11.22
C ARG A 107 -7.34 -4.68 11.60
N LYS A 108 -7.60 -4.21 12.82
CA LYS A 108 -7.08 -2.94 13.35
C LYS A 108 -5.55 -2.87 13.35
N ASP A 109 -4.88 -4.02 13.49
CA ASP A 109 -3.42 -4.10 13.60
C ASP A 109 -2.75 -4.03 12.21
N TYR A 110 -3.52 -4.21 11.14
CA TYR A 110 -3.03 -4.16 9.75
C TYR A 110 -3.32 -2.82 9.05
N ILE A 111 -3.82 -1.82 9.78
CA ILE A 111 -4.21 -0.52 9.22
C ILE A 111 -3.06 0.48 9.30
N LEU A 112 -2.77 1.10 8.16
CA LEU A 112 -2.01 2.34 8.04
C LEU A 112 -2.99 3.52 7.92
N ARG A 113 -2.71 4.60 8.65
CA ARG A 113 -3.52 5.82 8.70
C ARG A 113 -2.78 6.95 8.03
N LYS A 114 -3.42 7.66 7.09
CA LYS A 114 -2.84 8.86 6.48
C LYS A 114 -2.56 9.92 7.55
N GLU A 115 -1.41 10.55 7.43
CA GLU A 115 -1.14 11.81 8.12
C GLU A 115 -2.11 12.88 7.59
N ARG A 116 -2.70 13.65 8.51
CA ARG A 116 -3.61 14.75 8.19
C ARG A 116 -2.86 16.06 8.05
#